data_AF-G1VB81-F1
#
_entry.id   AF-G1VB81-F1
#
_cell.length_a   1.000
_cell.length_b   1.000
_cell.length_c   1.000
_cell.angle_alpha   90.00
_cell.angle_beta   90.00
_cell.angle_gamma   90.00
#
_symmetry.space_group_name_H-M   'P 1'
#
loop_
_entity.id
_entity.type
_entity.pdbx_description
1 polymer ?
#
loop_
_entity_poly.entity_id
_entity_poly.type
_entity_poly.pdbx_seq_one_letter_code
_entity_poly.pdbx_strand_id
1 'polypeptide(L)'
;MCTQQHNIYRKVRSALSYLMWAELLWLIFNWISPWKLWSDANTLIVCTLPWLILFFLIRYIKRKWEEEGNASIGCLYTSTWMTVPLIIALQLFYLWISPLFDKSNEIVYEDTHYRVTILYGFLATNTDFIRIDEVFGPFHREVYQSERYGIDTKKLNSTTAIEAFLKQQKQ
;
A
#
# COMPACT_ATOMS: atom_id res chain seq x y z
N MET A 1 11.03 2.99 -41.04
CA MET A 1 11.35 2.40 -39.72
C MET A 1 11.34 3.43 -38.58
N CYS A 2 11.95 4.62 -38.71
CA CYS A 2 11.98 5.65 -37.65
C CYS A 2 10.61 6.18 -37.19
N THR A 3 9.59 6.23 -38.06
CA THR A 3 8.24 6.70 -37.74
C THR A 3 7.44 5.75 -36.84
N GLN A 4 7.70 4.44 -36.91
CA GLN A 4 6.97 3.43 -36.16
C GLN A 4 7.45 3.35 -34.69
N GLN A 5 8.77 3.44 -34.46
CA GLN A 5 9.34 3.55 -33.11
C GLN A 5 8.89 4.81 -32.37
N HIS A 6 8.79 5.95 -33.06
CA HIS A 6 8.32 7.19 -32.45
C HIS A 6 6.85 7.12 -32.00
N ASN A 7 6.01 6.40 -32.75
CA ASN A 7 4.59 6.24 -32.44
C ASN A 7 4.34 5.28 -31.27
N ILE A 8 5.09 4.16 -31.21
CA ILE A 8 5.07 3.23 -30.07
C ILE A 8 5.54 3.95 -28.81
N TYR A 9 6.64 4.69 -28.89
CA TYR A 9 7.17 5.47 -27.78
C TYR A 9 6.16 6.50 -27.22
N ARG A 10 5.43 7.19 -28.11
CA ARG A 10 4.39 8.14 -27.71
C ARG A 10 3.23 7.46 -26.98
N LYS A 11 2.79 6.28 -27.44
CA LYS A 11 1.75 5.50 -26.76
C LYS A 11 2.19 5.01 -25.38
N VAL A 12 3.41 4.48 -25.27
CA VAL A 12 3.98 4.05 -23.98
C VAL A 12 4.08 5.21 -23.00
N ARG A 13 4.51 6.39 -23.47
CA ARG A 13 4.57 7.60 -22.65
C ARG A 13 3.19 8.01 -22.13
N SER A 14 2.16 8.01 -22.98
CA SER A 14 0.81 8.36 -22.55
C SER A 14 0.27 7.34 -21.55
N ALA A 15 0.49 6.04 -21.78
CA ALA A 15 0.08 4.98 -20.86
C ALA A 15 0.72 5.13 -19.47
N LEU A 16 2.03 5.37 -19.40
CA LEU A 16 2.74 5.62 -18.14
C LEU A 16 2.23 6.88 -17.42
N SER A 17 1.89 7.93 -18.18
CA SER A 17 1.32 9.14 -17.60
C SER A 17 -0.06 8.90 -17.01
N TYR A 18 -0.92 8.11 -17.68
CA TYR A 18 -2.23 7.74 -17.13
C TYR A 18 -2.09 6.87 -15.89
N LEU A 19 -1.14 5.94 -15.89
CA LEU A 19 -0.85 5.09 -14.74
C LEU A 19 -0.39 5.93 -13.53
N MET A 20 0.45 6.93 -13.74
CA MET A 20 0.86 7.87 -12.68
C MET A 20 -0.32 8.68 -12.13
N TRP A 21 -1.20 9.20 -12.99
CA TRP A 21 -2.41 9.89 -12.55
C TRP A 21 -3.35 8.96 -11.78
N ALA A 22 -3.49 7.71 -12.20
CA ALA A 22 -4.27 6.72 -11.49
C ALA A 22 -3.68 6.42 -10.10
N GLU A 23 -2.36 6.24 -9.99
CA GLU A 23 -1.69 6.04 -8.70
C GLU A 23 -1.81 7.27 -7.80
N LEU A 24 -1.68 8.49 -8.35
CA LEU A 24 -1.79 9.72 -7.57
C LEU A 24 -3.22 9.97 -7.08
N LEU A 25 -4.22 9.72 -7.93
CA LEU A 25 -5.63 9.73 -7.51
C LEU A 25 -5.91 8.66 -6.47
N TRP A 26 -5.28 7.49 -6.58
CA TRP A 26 -5.40 6.43 -5.59
C TRP A 26 -4.77 6.81 -4.25
N LEU A 27 -3.59 7.43 -4.22
CA LEU A 27 -2.97 7.93 -2.99
C LEU A 27 -3.85 8.99 -2.32
N ILE A 28 -4.40 9.91 -3.09
CA ILE A 28 -5.34 10.93 -2.59
C ILE A 28 -6.58 10.25 -2.01
N PHE A 29 -7.14 9.28 -2.72
CA PHE A 29 -8.28 8.50 -2.24
C PHE A 29 -7.95 7.76 -0.95
N ASN A 30 -6.83 7.06 -0.86
CA ASN A 30 -6.42 6.30 0.33
C ASN A 30 -6.06 7.20 1.52
N TRP A 31 -5.58 8.43 1.26
CA TRP A 31 -5.33 9.42 2.32
C TRP A 31 -6.64 9.98 2.88
N ILE A 32 -7.58 10.35 2.00
CA ILE A 32 -8.83 11.00 2.42
C ILE A 32 -9.85 9.97 2.91
N SER A 33 -9.83 8.75 2.37
CA SER A 33 -10.81 7.73 2.64
C SER A 33 -10.56 7.04 3.98
N PRO A 34 -11.58 6.93 4.85
CA PRO A 34 -11.51 6.06 6.02
C PRO A 34 -11.55 4.57 5.63
N TRP A 35 -11.86 4.25 4.37
CA TRP A 35 -11.88 2.90 3.83
C TRP A 35 -10.52 2.52 3.26
N LYS A 36 -9.93 1.47 3.81
CA LYS A 36 -8.69 0.88 3.33
C LYS A 36 -9.02 -0.25 2.35
N LEU A 37 -8.29 -0.33 1.24
CA LEU A 37 -8.30 -1.53 0.43
C LEU A 37 -7.47 -2.62 1.13
N TRP A 38 -7.77 -3.89 0.84
CA TRP A 38 -6.97 -5.01 1.32
C TRP A 38 -5.46 -4.80 1.14
N SER A 39 -4.69 -5.31 2.11
CA SER A 39 -3.22 -5.22 2.24
C SER A 39 -2.46 -5.35 0.92
N ASP A 40 -2.91 -6.26 0.05
CA ASP A 40 -2.26 -6.59 -1.22
C ASP A 40 -2.14 -5.41 -2.19
N ALA A 41 -3.12 -4.50 -2.23
CA ALA A 41 -3.04 -3.32 -3.10
C ALA A 41 -2.09 -2.26 -2.56
N ASN A 42 -1.92 -2.18 -1.25
CA ASN A 42 -0.96 -1.28 -0.63
C ASN A 42 0.49 -1.72 -0.93
N THR A 43 0.72 -3.03 -0.98
CA THR A 43 2.00 -3.63 -1.40
C THR A 43 2.35 -3.31 -2.85
N LEU A 44 1.38 -3.34 -3.76
CA LEU A 44 1.61 -2.94 -5.16
C LEU A 44 2.11 -1.50 -5.27
N ILE A 45 1.53 -0.57 -4.52
CA ILE A 45 1.91 0.86 -4.54
C ILE A 45 3.32 1.06 -4.00
N VAL A 46 3.66 0.42 -2.87
CA VAL A 46 5.02 0.47 -2.32
C VAL A 46 6.04 -0.04 -3.33
N CYS A 47 5.66 -1.04 -4.13
CA CYS A 47 6.51 -1.60 -5.17
C CYS A 47 6.56 -0.74 -6.44
N THR A 48 5.47 -0.13 -6.92
CA THR A 48 5.42 0.56 -8.23
C THR A 48 5.83 2.03 -8.18
N LEU A 49 5.45 2.74 -7.11
CA LEU A 49 5.61 4.18 -6.97
C LEU A 49 7.08 4.64 -7.01
N PRO A 50 8.04 3.96 -6.34
CA PRO A 50 9.47 4.31 -6.43
C PRO A 50 10.02 4.24 -7.87
N TRP A 51 9.57 3.25 -8.65
CA TRP A 51 10.01 3.08 -10.05
C TRP A 51 9.47 4.18 -10.95
N LEU A 52 8.23 4.63 -10.74
CA LEU A 52 7.65 5.73 -11.51
C LEU A 52 8.37 7.04 -11.24
N ILE A 53 8.60 7.37 -9.96
CA ILE A 53 9.36 8.58 -9.59
C ILE A 53 10.74 8.54 -10.25
N LEU A 54 11.45 7.43 -10.12
CA LEU A 54 12.78 7.26 -10.71
C LEU A 54 12.77 7.44 -12.23
N PHE A 55 11.81 6.83 -12.92
CA PHE A 55 11.67 6.94 -14.36
C PHE A 55 11.51 8.39 -14.83
N PHE A 56 10.65 9.18 -14.16
CA PHE A 56 10.47 10.58 -14.50
C PHE A 56 11.69 11.43 -14.15
N LEU A 57 12.35 11.15 -13.02
CA LEU A 57 13.55 11.87 -12.58
C LEU A 57 14.70 11.68 -13.58
N ILE A 58 15.00 10.42 -13.95
CA ILE A 58 16.03 10.07 -14.94
C ILE A 58 15.75 10.79 -16.27
N ARG A 59 14.49 10.81 -16.71
CA ARG A 59 14.09 11.45 -17.96
C ARG A 59 14.22 12.97 -17.90
N TYR A 60 13.82 13.58 -16.79
CA TYR A 60 13.93 15.02 -16.58
C TYR A 60 15.40 15.46 -16.60
N ILE A 61 16.25 14.76 -15.85
CA ILE A 61 17.68 15.04 -15.78
C ILE A 61 18.35 14.82 -17.14
N LYS A 62 18.02 13.72 -17.84
CA LYS A 62 18.55 13.46 -19.19
C LYS A 62 18.23 14.61 -20.15
N ARG A 63 16.98 15.07 -20.17
CA ARG A 63 16.56 16.18 -21.03
C ARG A 63 17.31 17.47 -20.68
N LYS A 64 17.42 17.78 -19.39
CA LYS A 64 18.20 18.93 -18.90
C LYS A 64 19.67 18.85 -19.29
N TRP A 65 20.26 17.65 -19.26
CA TRP A 65 21.64 17.43 -19.65
C TRP A 65 21.86 17.65 -21.16
N GLU A 66 20.94 17.19 -22.00
CA GLU A 66 20.96 17.41 -23.45
C GLU A 66 20.77 18.88 -23.83
N GLU A 67 19.98 19.64 -23.05
CA GLU A 67 19.71 21.08 -23.29
C GLU A 67 20.87 21.99 -22.82
N GLU A 68 21.48 21.73 -21.66
CA GLU A 68 22.48 22.62 -21.04
C GLU A 68 23.93 22.14 -21.19
N GLY A 69 24.17 20.86 -21.51
CA GLY A 69 25.52 20.30 -21.69
C GLY A 69 26.40 20.31 -20.43
N ASN A 70 25.84 20.58 -19.26
CA ASN A 70 26.59 20.77 -18.01
C ASN A 70 27.03 19.44 -17.38
N ALA A 71 28.30 19.34 -17.01
CA ALA A 71 28.89 18.17 -16.36
C ALA A 71 28.24 17.84 -15.00
N SER A 72 27.76 18.84 -14.25
CA SER A 72 27.08 18.60 -12.97
C SER A 72 25.75 17.86 -13.16
N ILE A 73 25.04 18.12 -14.26
CA ILE A 73 23.78 17.44 -14.61
C ILE A 73 24.07 16.01 -15.08
N GLY A 74 25.18 15.80 -15.79
CA GLY A 74 25.68 14.44 -16.10
C GLY A 74 26.00 13.63 -14.85
N CYS A 75 26.59 14.25 -13.83
CA CYS A 75 26.84 13.62 -12.52
C CYS A 75 25.53 13.28 -11.76
N LEU A 76 24.54 14.17 -11.81
CA LEU A 76 23.20 13.90 -11.27
C LEU A 76 22.53 12.73 -12.00
N TYR A 77 22.68 12.64 -13.32
CA TYR A 77 22.13 11.53 -14.11
C TYR A 77 22.71 10.18 -13.67
N THR A 78 24.03 10.09 -13.53
CA THR A 78 24.71 8.87 -13.08
C THR A 78 24.38 8.54 -11.61
N SER A 79 24.31 9.55 -10.73
CA SER A 79 23.89 9.38 -9.33
C SER A 79 22.45 8.86 -9.22
N THR A 80 21.55 9.30 -10.10
CA THR A 80 20.17 8.80 -10.14
C THR A 80 20.11 7.33 -10.57
N TRP A 81 20.99 6.88 -11.47
CA TRP A 81 21.07 5.46 -11.80
C TRP A 81 21.59 4.60 -10.63
N MET A 82 22.44 5.16 -9.77
CA MET A 82 22.92 4.46 -8.57
C MET A 82 21.82 4.21 -7.53
N THR A 83 20.66 4.88 -7.60
CA THR A 83 19.54 4.60 -6.70
C THR A 83 18.74 3.37 -7.10
N VAL A 84 18.89 2.85 -8.34
CA VAL A 84 18.23 1.61 -8.81
C VAL A 84 18.53 0.42 -7.91
N PRO A 85 19.80 0.03 -7.66
CA PRO A 85 20.11 -1.09 -6.78
C PRO A 85 19.63 -0.87 -5.35
N LEU A 86 19.61 0.38 -4.88
CA LEU A 86 19.10 0.72 -3.54
C LEU A 86 17.58 0.51 -3.43
N ILE A 87 16.80 0.89 -4.46
CA ILE A 87 15.37 0.62 -4.52
C ILE A 87 15.10 -0.88 -4.55
N ILE A 88 15.86 -1.65 -5.35
CA ILE A 88 15.75 -3.11 -5.39
C ILE A 88 16.05 -3.71 -4.01
N ALA A 89 17.14 -3.29 -3.36
CA ALA A 89 17.51 -3.77 -2.04
C ALA A 89 16.43 -3.47 -0.98
N LEU A 90 15.86 -2.26 -0.99
CA LEU A 90 14.75 -1.90 -0.10
C LEU A 90 13.49 -2.72 -0.38
N GLN A 91 13.17 -3.01 -1.64
CA GLN A 91 12.02 -3.84 -2.01
C GLN A 91 12.22 -5.30 -1.58
N LEU A 92 13.41 -5.86 -1.78
CA LEU A 92 13.75 -7.21 -1.30
C LEU A 92 13.73 -7.27 0.23
N PHE A 93 14.25 -6.24 0.89
CA PHE A 93 14.19 -6.14 2.35
C PHE A 93 12.74 -6.06 2.84
N TYR A 94 11.91 -5.25 2.20
CA TYR A 94 10.47 -5.15 2.49
C TYR A 94 9.77 -6.50 2.29
N LEU A 95 10.02 -7.21 1.19
CA LEU A 95 9.47 -8.54 0.95
C LEU A 95 9.96 -9.56 1.99
N TRP A 96 11.21 -9.46 2.43
CA TRP A 96 11.78 -10.36 3.43
C TRP A 96 11.21 -10.13 4.83
N ILE A 97 10.96 -8.87 5.21
CA ILE A 97 10.31 -8.53 6.48
C ILE A 97 8.78 -8.63 6.40
N SER A 98 8.18 -8.64 5.20
CA SER A 98 6.73 -8.68 5.03
C SER A 98 6.09 -9.85 5.78
N PRO A 99 6.61 -11.10 5.74
CA PRO A 99 6.10 -12.20 6.57
C PRO A 99 6.20 -11.97 8.08
N LEU A 100 7.08 -11.08 8.55
CA LEU A 100 7.16 -10.70 9.97
C LEU A 100 6.03 -9.74 10.36
N PHE A 101 5.52 -8.96 9.40
CA PHE A 101 4.36 -8.08 9.58
C PHE A 101 3.04 -8.77 9.23
N ASP A 102 3.10 -9.77 8.35
CA ASP A 102 2.00 -10.67 7.98
C ASP A 102 1.84 -11.75 9.07
N LYS A 103 1.49 -11.25 10.26
CA LYS A 103 1.17 -12.07 11.43
C LYS A 103 0.03 -13.03 11.09
N SER A 104 0.01 -14.12 11.84
CA SER A 104 -1.02 -15.17 11.92
C SER A 104 -2.41 -14.60 12.26
N ASN A 105 -2.96 -13.77 11.39
CA ASN A 105 -4.26 -13.15 11.59
C ASN A 105 -5.31 -14.23 11.49
N GLU A 106 -5.97 -14.52 12.61
CA GLU A 106 -7.07 -15.48 12.62
C GLU A 106 -8.36 -14.71 12.37
N ILE A 107 -8.99 -14.99 11.22
CA ILE A 107 -10.32 -14.50 10.94
C ILE A 107 -11.30 -15.39 11.71
N VAL A 108 -11.86 -14.84 12.79
CA VAL A 108 -12.78 -15.58 13.67
C VAL A 108 -14.20 -15.56 13.12
N TYR A 109 -14.56 -14.47 12.44
CA TYR A 109 -15.86 -14.28 11.84
C TYR A 109 -15.74 -13.35 10.64
N GLU A 110 -16.43 -13.70 9.57
CA GLU A 110 -16.52 -12.90 8.35
C GLU A 110 -17.92 -13.02 7.77
N ASP A 111 -18.55 -11.87 7.54
CA ASP A 111 -19.82 -11.73 6.85
C ASP A 111 -19.73 -10.56 5.86
N THR A 112 -20.79 -10.36 5.09
CA THR A 112 -20.99 -9.28 4.12
C THR A 112 -20.83 -7.87 4.67
N HIS A 113 -20.98 -7.68 5.99
CA HIS A 113 -20.95 -6.37 6.65
C HIS A 113 -19.80 -6.20 7.63
N TYR A 114 -19.32 -7.27 8.26
CA TYR A 114 -18.28 -7.19 9.30
C TYR A 114 -17.28 -8.32 9.18
N ARG A 115 -16.02 -8.03 9.48
CA ARG A 115 -14.97 -9.01 9.74
C ARG A 115 -14.39 -8.79 11.13
N VAL A 116 -14.22 -9.88 11.86
CA VAL A 116 -13.52 -9.92 13.15
C VAL A 116 -12.20 -10.66 12.97
N THR A 117 -11.11 -9.96 13.24
CA THR A 117 -9.75 -10.49 13.10
C THR A 117 -9.01 -10.42 14.42
N ILE A 118 -8.41 -11.53 14.83
CA ILE A 118 -7.48 -11.56 15.95
C ILE A 118 -6.08 -11.29 15.39
N LEU A 119 -5.48 -10.20 15.87
CA LEU A 119 -4.13 -9.78 15.58
C LEU A 119 -3.23 -10.28 16.72
N TYR A 120 -2.53 -11.38 16.54
CA TYR A 120 -1.62 -11.89 17.56
C TYR A 120 -0.43 -10.92 17.78
N GLY A 121 0.02 -10.78 19.03
CA GLY A 121 1.10 -9.86 19.41
C GLY A 121 2.43 -10.09 18.66
N PHE A 122 3.24 -9.04 18.49
CA PHE A 122 4.59 -9.15 17.87
C PHE A 122 5.63 -9.31 19.00
N LEU A 123 6.74 -10.00 18.72
CA LEU A 123 8.01 -10.00 19.49
C LEU A 123 7.90 -9.41 20.91
N ALA A 124 7.73 -10.30 21.91
CA ALA A 124 7.74 -10.02 23.35
C ALA A 124 6.58 -9.19 23.94
N THR A 125 5.69 -8.61 23.13
CA THR A 125 4.40 -8.10 23.61
C THR A 125 3.36 -9.22 23.54
N ASN A 126 3.12 -9.92 24.65
CA ASN A 126 2.09 -10.97 24.82
C ASN A 126 0.64 -10.43 24.75
N THR A 127 0.42 -9.34 24.03
CA THR A 127 -0.86 -8.66 23.89
C THR A 127 -1.44 -9.01 22.52
N ASP A 128 -2.40 -9.94 22.53
CA ASP A 128 -3.29 -10.16 21.40
C ASP A 128 -4.24 -8.97 21.28
N PHE A 129 -4.52 -8.54 20.04
CA PHE A 129 -5.52 -7.52 19.76
C PHE A 129 -6.70 -8.13 19.02
N ILE A 130 -7.90 -7.61 19.29
CA ILE A 130 -9.07 -7.84 18.46
C ILE A 130 -9.30 -6.61 17.59
N ARG A 131 -9.52 -6.84 16.30
CA ARG A 131 -9.94 -5.82 15.34
C ARG A 131 -11.28 -6.21 14.75
N ILE A 132 -12.19 -5.25 14.68
CA ILE A 132 -13.48 -5.36 13.99
C ILE A 132 -13.48 -4.34 12.87
N ASP A 133 -13.62 -4.85 11.64
CA ASP A 133 -13.67 -4.07 10.43
C ASP A 133 -15.08 -4.14 9.81
N GLU A 134 -15.64 -3.00 9.42
CA GLU A 134 -16.77 -2.93 8.49
C GLU A 134 -16.28 -3.30 7.10
N VAL A 135 -16.98 -4.21 6.43
CA VAL A 135 -16.64 -4.70 5.09
C VAL A 135 -17.64 -4.16 4.09
N PHE A 136 -17.13 -3.60 2.99
CA PHE A 136 -17.94 -3.19 1.85
C PHE A 136 -17.24 -3.59 0.55
N GLY A 137 -17.57 -4.80 0.05
CA GLY A 137 -16.91 -5.39 -1.11
C GLY A 137 -15.39 -5.57 -0.86
N PRO A 138 -14.50 -5.02 -1.71
CA PRO A 138 -13.05 -5.12 -1.52
C PRO A 138 -12.48 -4.10 -0.50
N PHE A 139 -13.34 -3.27 0.09
CA PHE A 139 -12.95 -2.25 1.05
C PHE A 139 -13.26 -2.70 2.47
N HIS A 140 -12.41 -2.31 3.41
CA HIS A 140 -12.66 -2.49 4.83
C HIS A 140 -12.37 -1.20 5.58
N ARG A 141 -13.07 -0.98 6.68
CA ARG A 141 -12.89 0.16 7.57
C ARG A 141 -12.80 -0.32 8.99
N GLU A 142 -11.74 0.06 9.68
CA GLU A 142 -11.59 -0.23 11.11
C GLU A 142 -12.63 0.54 11.92
N VAL A 143 -13.47 -0.18 12.66
CA VAL A 143 -14.50 0.40 13.53
C VAL A 143 -14.13 0.23 15.00
N TYR A 144 -13.37 -0.80 15.32
CA TYR A 144 -12.93 -1.08 16.68
C TYR A 144 -11.59 -1.83 16.68
N GLN A 145 -10.67 -1.38 17.53
CA GLN A 145 -9.44 -2.10 17.84
C GLN A 145 -9.16 -1.97 19.34
N SER A 146 -8.93 -3.10 20.01
CA SER A 146 -8.55 -3.14 21.42
C SER A 146 -7.74 -4.39 21.75
N GLU A 147 -7.13 -4.41 22.94
CA GLU A 147 -6.51 -5.63 23.46
C GLU A 147 -7.58 -6.71 23.68
N ARG A 148 -7.27 -7.96 23.33
CA ARG A 148 -8.19 -9.10 23.42
C ARG A 148 -8.60 -9.43 24.86
N TYR A 149 -7.85 -8.96 25.85
CA TYR A 149 -8.04 -9.34 27.25
C TYR A 149 -9.46 -8.99 27.74
N GLY A 150 -10.23 -10.01 28.13
CA GLY A 150 -11.60 -9.87 28.62
C GLY A 150 -12.70 -9.87 27.55
N ILE A 151 -12.37 -10.02 26.27
CA ILE A 151 -13.35 -10.05 25.17
C ILE A 151 -13.65 -11.51 24.77
N ASP A 152 -14.90 -11.93 24.94
CA ASP A 152 -15.36 -13.26 24.53
C ASP A 152 -15.64 -13.29 23.02
N THR A 153 -14.62 -13.66 22.24
CA THR A 153 -14.68 -13.71 20.77
C THR A 153 -15.74 -14.69 20.25
N LYS A 154 -16.17 -15.68 21.04
CA LYS A 154 -17.23 -16.62 20.65
C LYS A 154 -18.61 -15.96 20.57
N LYS A 155 -18.81 -14.85 21.28
CA LYS A 155 -20.05 -14.06 21.23
C LYS A 155 -20.13 -13.16 19.98
N LEU A 156 -19.01 -12.91 19.31
CA LEU A 156 -18.91 -12.07 18.11
C LEU A 156 -19.08 -12.92 16.83
N ASN A 157 -20.14 -13.73 16.77
CA ASN A 157 -20.40 -14.68 15.69
C ASN A 157 -21.55 -14.27 14.76
N SER A 158 -22.11 -13.07 14.95
CA SER A 158 -23.21 -12.56 14.15
C SER A 158 -23.17 -11.03 14.10
N THR A 159 -23.65 -10.47 12.99
CA THR A 159 -23.76 -9.03 12.77
C THR A 159 -24.51 -8.31 13.90
N THR A 160 -25.61 -8.88 14.40
CA THR A 160 -26.38 -8.30 15.52
C THR A 160 -25.60 -8.29 16.84
N ALA A 161 -24.82 -9.35 17.12
CA ALA A 161 -23.99 -9.41 18.32
C ALA A 161 -22.82 -8.40 18.25
N ILE A 162 -22.23 -8.23 17.06
CA ILE A 162 -21.17 -7.24 16.82
C ILE A 162 -21.72 -5.82 17.01
N GLU A 163 -22.89 -5.49 16.45
CA GLU A 163 -23.50 -4.18 16.64
C GLU A 163 -23.86 -3.89 18.11
N ALA A 164 -24.38 -4.88 18.83
CA ALA A 164 -24.68 -4.76 20.25
C ALA A 164 -23.41 -4.51 21.07
N PHE A 165 -22.32 -5.21 20.76
CA PHE A 165 -21.01 -5.00 21.36
C PHE A 165 -20.47 -3.60 21.07
N LEU A 166 -20.49 -3.15 19.80
CA LEU A 166 -20.03 -1.83 19.39
C LEU A 166 -20.83 -0.70 20.06
N LYS A 167 -22.12 -0.89 20.32
CA LYS A 167 -22.95 0.06 21.07
C LYS A 167 -22.53 0.14 22.54
N GLN A 168 -22.24 -0.99 23.19
CA GLN A 168 -21.77 -1.03 24.58
C GLN A 168 -20.41 -0.35 24.76
N GLN A 169 -19.51 -0.45 23.77
CA GLN A 169 -18.19 0.18 23.84
C GLN A 169 -18.20 1.70 23.55
N LYS A 170 -19.30 2.23 23.00
CA LYS A 170 -19.47 3.68 22.73
C LYS A 170 -20.14 4.43 23.89
N GLN A 171 -20.61 3.72 24.91
CA GLN A 171 -21.13 4.31 26.16
C GLN A 171 -19.99 4.54 27.16
#